data_AF-A0A5B9Q635-F1
#
_entry.id   AF-A0A5B9Q635-F1
#
_cell.length_a   1.000
_cell.length_b   1.000
_cell.length_c   1.000
_cell.angle_alpha   90.00
_cell.angle_beta   90.00
_cell.angle_gamma   90.00
#
_symmetry.space_group_name_H-M   'P 1'
#
loop_
_entity.id
_entity.type
_entity.pdbx_description
1 polymer ?
#
loop_
_entity_poly.entity_id
_entity_poly.type
_entity_poly.pdbx_seq_one_letter_code
_entity_poly.pdbx_strand_id
1 'polypeptide(L)' 'MLGSSDEEQVAFCKAENRVIVTADADFLRLLKTESDHPGVIYWASGKHFGRIVNDIDAMCFIMEAGEFRGKIFYL' A
#
# COMPACT_ATOMS: atom_id res chain seq x y z
N MET A 1 10.13 2.57 -8.25
CA MET A 1 11.29 2.58 -9.19
C MET A 1 12.40 3.39 -8.52
N LEU A 2 13.66 2.96 -8.59
CA LEU A 2 14.75 3.69 -7.93
C LEU A 2 14.85 5.11 -8.50
N GLY A 3 14.61 6.12 -7.66
CA GLY A 3 14.68 7.55 -8.02
C GLY A 3 13.36 8.22 -8.45
N SER A 4 12.24 7.50 -8.52
CA SER A 4 10.92 8.09 -8.81
C SER A 4 10.29 8.77 -7.59
N SER A 5 9.55 9.86 -7.81
CA SER A 5 8.78 10.52 -6.74
C SER A 5 7.63 9.65 -6.24
N ASP A 6 7.10 9.95 -5.05
CA ASP A 6 5.96 9.20 -4.51
C ASP A 6 4.73 9.31 -5.41
N GLU A 7 4.49 10.47 -6.02
CA GLU A 7 3.41 10.69 -6.98
C GLU A 7 3.55 9.82 -8.23
N GLU A 8 4.78 9.66 -8.76
CA GLU A 8 5.03 8.78 -9.89
C GLU A 8 4.76 7.32 -9.53
N GLN A 9 5.15 6.90 -8.32
CA GLN A 9 4.89 5.56 -7.83
C GLN A 9 3.40 5.31 -7.64
N VAL A 10 2.65 6.27 -7.09
CA VAL A 10 1.20 6.22 -6.95
C VAL A 10 0.52 6.13 -8.32
N ALA A 11 0.92 6.97 -9.27
CA ALA A 11 0.36 6.96 -10.62
C ALA A 11 0.59 5.62 -11.33
N PHE A 12 1.79 5.05 -11.20
CA PHE A 12 2.09 3.71 -11.72
C PHE A 12 1.23 2.63 -11.05
N CYS A 13 1.14 2.63 -9.72
CA CYS A 13 0.31 1.69 -8.99
C CYS A 13 -1.16 1.81 -9.37
N LYS A 14 -1.66 3.02 -9.62
CA LYS A 14 -3.04 3.26 -10.07
C LYS A 14 -3.28 2.72 -11.49
N ALA A 15 -2.36 2.98 -12.42
CA ALA A 15 -2.45 2.50 -13.80
C ALA A 15 -2.44 0.96 -13.88
N GLU A 16 -1.62 0.31 -13.04
CA GLU A 16 -1.46 -1.14 -13.02
C GLU A 16 -2.40 -1.86 -12.03
N ASN A 17 -3.27 -1.11 -11.35
CA ASN A 17 -4.15 -1.61 -10.28
C ASN A 17 -3.40 -2.43 -9.21
N ARG A 18 -2.29 -1.89 -8.70
CA ARG A 18 -1.39 -2.51 -7.72
C ARG A 18 -1.47 -1.82 -6.36
N VAL A 19 -1.74 -2.61 -5.32
CA VAL A 19 -1.70 -2.15 -3.92
C VAL A 19 -0.28 -1.70 -3.54
N ILE A 20 -0.18 -0.55 -2.86
CA ILE A 20 1.09 -0.01 -2.37
C ILE A 20 1.40 -0.64 -1.01
N VAL A 21 2.60 -1.19 -0.85
CA VAL A 21 3.07 -1.81 0.40
C VAL A 21 4.29 -1.02 0.87
N THR A 22 4.17 -0.27 1.98
CA THR A 22 5.23 0.66 2.40
C THR A 22 5.35 0.85 3.92
N ALA A 23 6.57 1.12 4.40
CA ALA A 23 6.82 1.62 5.76
C ALA A 23 6.88 3.16 5.82
N ASP A 24 6.81 3.82 4.66
CA ASP A 24 6.95 5.26 4.54
C ASP A 24 5.62 5.95 4.84
N ALA A 25 5.63 6.82 5.84
CA ALA A 25 4.45 7.55 6.29
C ALA A 25 4.06 8.69 5.34
N ASP A 26 4.93 9.12 4.42
CA ASP A 26 4.61 10.19 3.49
C ASP A 26 3.56 9.76 2.46
N PHE A 27 3.53 8.48 2.07
CA PHE A 27 2.43 7.89 1.29
C PHE A 27 1.07 8.00 2.00
N LEU A 28 1.03 7.90 3.34
CA LEU A 28 -0.22 8.06 4.08
C LEU A 28 -0.77 9.49 3.96
N ARG A 29 0.11 10.48 3.91
CA ARG A 29 -0.29 11.89 3.75
C ARG A 29 -0.74 12.15 2.32
N LEU A 30 0.01 11.65 1.35
CA LEU A 30 -0.27 11.79 -0.08
C LEU A 30 -1.64 11.19 -0.45
N LEU A 31 -1.93 10.00 0.06
CA LEU A 31 -3.11 9.23 -0.33
C LEU A 31 -4.35 9.52 0.53
N LYS A 32 -4.20 10.19 1.69
CA LYS A 32 -5.35 10.63 2.49
C LYS A 32 -6.24 11.63 1.76
N THR A 33 -5.67 12.41 0.84
CA THR A 33 -6.42 13.37 -0.01
C THR A 33 -6.97 12.75 -1.29
N GLU A 34 -6.47 11.57 -1.69
CA GLU A 34 -6.89 10.90 -2.92
C GLU A 34 -7.83 9.73 -2.58
N SER A 35 -9.14 9.90 -2.78
CA SER A 35 -10.12 8.84 -2.51
C SER A 35 -10.05 7.66 -3.50
N ASP A 36 -9.37 7.84 -4.63
CA ASP A 36 -9.24 6.86 -5.69
C ASP A 36 -7.78 6.40 -5.87
N HIS A 37 -7.34 5.51 -4.97
CA HIS A 37 -6.05 4.85 -5.03
C HIS A 37 -6.22 3.31 -4.99
N PRO A 38 -5.28 2.51 -5.52
CA PRO A 38 -5.42 1.04 -5.59
C PRO A 38 -5.44 0.35 -4.23
N GLY A 39 -5.00 1.05 -3.17
CA GLY A 39 -4.98 0.55 -1.79
C GLY A 39 -3.58 0.71 -1.20
N VAL A 40 -3.51 0.81 0.12
CA VAL A 40 -2.24 0.95 0.85
C VAL A 40 -2.19 -0.05 1.99
N ILE A 41 -1.10 -0.78 2.10
CA ILE A 41 -0.74 -1.57 3.26
C ILE A 41 0.49 -0.91 3.89
N TYR A 42 0.30 -0.37 5.07
CA TYR A 42 1.32 0.36 5.82
C TYR A 42 1.71 -0.39 7.08
N TRP A 43 3.00 -0.39 7.43
CA TRP A 43 3.46 -0.85 8.74
C TRP A 43 4.39 0.17 9.39
N ALA A 44 4.32 0.27 10.72
CA ALA A 44 5.26 1.07 11.50
C ALA A 44 6.60 0.33 11.67
N SER A 45 7.66 1.10 11.94
CA SER A 45 8.98 0.54 12.24
C SER A 45 8.95 -0.41 13.45
N GLY A 46 9.82 -1.43 13.44
CA GLY A 46 9.96 -2.39 14.53
C GLY A 46 9.17 -3.69 14.37
N LYS A 47 8.33 -3.85 13.34
CA LYS A 47 7.75 -5.15 12.99
C LYS A 47 8.80 -6.08 12.36
N HIS A 48 8.75 -7.36 12.73
CA HIS A 48 9.59 -8.40 12.12
C HIS A 48 9.14 -8.65 10.68
N PHE A 49 10.09 -8.67 9.73
CA PHE A 49 9.80 -8.80 8.30
C PHE A 49 8.96 -10.04 7.96
N GLY A 50 9.26 -11.20 8.56
CA GLY A 50 8.46 -12.41 8.34
C GLY A 50 7.00 -12.29 8.80
N ARG A 51 6.71 -11.45 9.81
CA ARG A 51 5.32 -11.18 10.21
C ARG A 51 4.62 -10.31 9.19
N ILE A 52 5.29 -9.28 8.66
CA ILE A 52 4.75 -8.41 7.60
C ILE A 52 4.37 -9.26 6.37
N VAL A 53 5.26 -10.15 5.94
CA VAL A 53 4.99 -11.05 4.80
C VAL A 53 3.78 -11.95 5.08
N ASN A 54 3.70 -12.57 6.26
CA ASN A 54 2.57 -13.43 6.61
C ASN A 54 1.25 -12.66 6.70
N ASP A 55 1.26 -11.44 7.26
CA ASP A 55 0.06 -10.60 7.36
C ASP A 55 -0.45 -10.22 5.96
N ILE A 56 0.45 -9.85 5.03
CA ILE A 56 0.11 -9.54 3.63
C ILE A 56 -0.44 -10.78 2.90
N ASP A 57 0.20 -11.93 3.06
CA ASP A 57 -0.23 -13.18 2.44
C ASP A 57 -1.65 -13.57 2.89
N ALA A 58 -1.94 -13.44 4.19
CA ALA A 58 -3.26 -13.66 4.74
C ALA A 58 -4.32 -12.69 4.16
N MET A 59 -3.97 -11.42 3.98
CA MET A 59 -4.86 -10.45 3.34
C MET A 59 -5.13 -10.82 1.88
N CYS A 60 -4.11 -11.21 1.11
CA CYS A 60 -4.25 -11.64 -0.28
C CYS A 60 -5.07 -12.92 -0.42
N PHE A 61 -5.13 -13.78 0.60
CA PHE A 61 -5.95 -14.99 0.59
C PHE A 61 -7.44 -14.72 0.78
N ILE A 62 -7.81 -13.63 1.46
CA ILE A 62 -9.20 -13.33 1.84
C ILE A 62 -9.78 -12.11 1.13
N MET A 63 -8.97 -11.34 0.41
CA MET A 63 -9.39 -10.10 -0.24
C MET A 63 -9.03 -10.09 -1.73
N GLU A 64 -9.94 -9.57 -2.55
CA GLU A 64 -9.67 -9.24 -3.94
C GLU A 64 -9.12 -7.83 -4.10
N ALA A 65 -8.40 -7.56 -5.21
CA ALA A 65 -7.78 -6.26 -5.49
C ALA A 65 -8.76 -5.07 -5.38
N GLY A 66 -10.02 -5.25 -5.80
CA GLY A 66 -11.05 -4.22 -5.69
C GLY A 66 -11.41 -3.84 -4.25
N GLU A 67 -11.22 -4.75 -3.29
CA GLU A 67 -11.53 -4.53 -1.89
C GLU A 67 -10.50 -3.67 -1.17
N PHE A 68 -9.29 -3.56 -1.73
CA PHE A 68 -8.23 -2.67 -1.24
C PHE A 68 -8.41 -1.21 -1.70
N ARG A 69 -9.15 -0.99 -2.80
CA ARG A 69 -9.26 0.31 -3.44
C ARG A 69 -9.82 1.36 -2.47
N GLY A 70 -9.15 2.50 -2.40
CA GLY A 70 -9.49 3.63 -1.53
C GLY A 70 -9.32 3.35 -0.04
N LYS A 71 -8.68 2.24 0.36
CA LYS A 71 -8.45 1.88 1.77
C LYS A 71 -6.98 1.82 2.14
N ILE A 72 -6.71 2.24 3.37
CA ILE A 72 -5.41 2.13 4.02
C ILE A 72 -5.53 1.07 5.12
N PHE A 73 -4.70 0.04 5.05
CA PHE A 73 -4.58 -1.02 6.04
C PHE A 73 -3.31 -0.81 6.84
N TYR A 74 -3.43 -0.92 8.15
CA TYR A 74 -2.32 -0.82 9.08
C TYR A 74 -1.99 -2.22 9.57
N LEU A 75 -0.79 -2.70 9.25
CA LEU A 75 -0.26 -3.95 9.79
C LEU A 75 0.26 -3.72 11.20
#